data_AF-A0A2I0SZC1-F1
#
_entry.id   AF-A0A2I0SZC1-F1
#
_cell.length_a   1.000
_cell.length_b   1.000
_cell.length_c   1.000
_cell.angle_alpha   90.00
_cell.angle_beta   90.00
_cell.angle_gamma   90.00
#
_symmetry.space_group_name_H-M   'P 1'
#
loop_
_entity.id
_entity.type
_entity.pdbx_description
1 polymer ?
#
loop_
_entity_poly.entity_id
_entity_poly.type
_entity_poly.pdbx_seq_one_letter_code
_entity_poly.pdbx_strand_id
1 'polypeptide(L)'
;MARRGAAGPCVPPTASSSSSTWSSARPTSPPSPTPKFVILSAHKLVFIGDTLSRQAKAQDVQHKVMHYSNLLCEMLKEIVVTTKAAALHYPSPAASKDMVERVKDLANSTQQFRMVLGQLAAM
;
A
#
# COMPACT_ATOMS: atom_id res chain seq x y z
N MET A 1 27.34 40.17 -31.04
CA MET A 1 26.49 39.19 -30.34
C MET A 1 27.41 38.14 -29.73
N ALA A 2 27.93 38.43 -28.54
CA ALA A 2 28.95 37.66 -27.84
C ALA A 2 28.78 37.83 -26.32
N ARG A 3 29.23 36.81 -25.59
CA ARG A 3 28.99 36.49 -24.16
C ARG A 3 29.69 37.42 -23.15
N ARG A 4 29.24 37.28 -21.88
CA ARG A 4 29.94 37.41 -20.55
C ARG A 4 29.78 38.72 -19.75
N GLY A 5 29.67 38.54 -18.42
CA GLY A 5 29.91 39.52 -17.35
C GLY A 5 28.99 39.26 -16.14
N ALA A 6 29.30 38.35 -15.19
CA ALA A 6 30.21 38.52 -14.05
C ALA A 6 29.81 39.67 -13.10
N ALA A 7 29.20 39.32 -11.95
CA ALA A 7 29.13 40.19 -10.79
C ALA A 7 29.69 39.41 -9.57
N GLY A 8 30.75 39.96 -8.99
CA GLY A 8 31.50 39.45 -7.85
C GLY A 8 30.83 39.71 -6.50
N PRO A 9 31.56 39.53 -5.39
CA PRO A 9 31.07 38.84 -4.19
C PRO A 9 30.52 39.78 -3.11
N CYS A 10 29.51 39.33 -2.38
CA CYS A 10 29.12 39.92 -1.09
C CYS A 10 29.64 39.02 0.05
N VAL A 11 30.62 39.55 0.78
CA VAL A 11 31.18 38.96 2.01
C VAL A 11 30.22 39.27 3.18
N PRO A 12 29.91 38.33 4.09
CA PRO A 12 28.93 38.56 5.16
C PRO A 12 29.57 39.20 6.41
N PRO A 13 28.83 39.99 7.21
CA PRO A 13 29.26 40.37 8.55
C PRO A 13 28.91 39.28 9.58
N THR A 14 29.79 39.14 10.56
CA THR A 14 29.77 38.18 11.67
C THR A 14 28.96 38.65 12.88
N ALA A 15 28.47 37.66 13.65
CA ALA A 15 27.90 37.71 15.01
C ALA A 15 26.45 38.28 15.11
N SER A 16 25.48 37.73 15.83
CA SER A 16 25.51 36.98 17.10
C SER A 16 24.16 36.24 17.33
N SER A 17 24.20 35.12 18.06
CA SER A 17 23.12 34.43 18.78
C SER A 17 21.65 34.78 18.51
N SER A 18 20.93 33.84 17.89
CA SER A 18 19.56 33.47 18.30
C SER A 18 19.23 32.08 17.80
N SER A 19 18.94 31.19 18.75
CA SER A 19 18.53 29.81 18.56
C SER A 19 17.38 29.70 17.56
N SER A 20 17.59 29.02 16.45
CA SER A 20 16.51 28.50 15.60
C SER A 20 16.98 27.17 15.04
N THR A 21 17.02 26.19 15.94
CA THR A 21 17.22 24.78 15.62
C THR A 21 16.10 24.31 14.70
N TRP A 22 16.45 24.13 13.42
CA TRP A 22 15.98 23.06 12.57
C TRP A 22 14.47 22.78 12.57
N SER A 23 13.69 23.60 11.87
CA SER A 23 12.42 23.13 11.31
C SER A 23 12.64 22.75 9.85
N SER A 24 13.42 21.67 9.62
CA SER A 24 13.24 20.89 8.39
C SER A 24 11.78 20.48 8.36
N ALA A 25 11.05 21.03 7.39
CA ALA A 25 9.84 20.40 6.90
C ALA A 25 10.22 18.97 6.49
N ARG A 26 9.99 18.02 7.39
CA ARG A 26 9.86 16.61 7.05
C ARG A 26 8.66 16.53 6.11
N PRO A 27 8.77 16.05 4.87
CA PRO A 27 7.60 15.54 4.19
C PRO A 27 7.16 14.30 4.98
N THR A 28 6.21 14.49 5.90
CA THR A 28 5.51 13.42 6.59
C THR A 28 4.49 12.83 5.63
N SER A 29 4.95 11.98 4.74
CA SER A 29 4.08 10.96 4.16
C SER A 29 4.94 9.74 3.88
N PRO A 30 4.62 8.58 4.50
CA PRO A 30 5.25 7.34 4.08
C PRO A 30 5.01 7.17 2.57
N PRO A 31 6.01 6.70 1.80
CA PRO A 31 5.81 6.46 0.38
C PRO A 31 4.59 5.56 0.20
N SER A 32 3.65 5.99 -0.64
CA SER A 32 2.43 5.23 -0.90
C SER A 32 2.80 3.84 -1.43
N PRO A 33 2.17 2.76 -0.91
CA PRO A 33 2.45 1.43 -1.40
C PRO A 33 2.13 1.38 -2.90
N THR A 34 3.10 0.93 -3.70
CA THR A 34 2.93 0.91 -5.15
C THR A 34 1.98 -0.23 -5.56
N PRO A 35 1.07 -0.01 -6.53
CA PRO A 35 0.04 -0.97 -6.92
C PRO A 35 0.61 -2.33 -7.38
N LYS A 36 1.87 -2.34 -7.84
CA LYS A 36 2.57 -3.55 -8.28
C LYS A 36 2.78 -4.57 -7.14
N PHE A 37 2.94 -4.11 -5.89
CA PHE A 37 3.12 -4.99 -4.73
C PHE A 37 1.80 -5.64 -4.26
N VAL A 38 0.71 -4.90 -4.38
CA VAL A 38 -0.64 -5.35 -4.03
C VAL A 38 -1.09 -6.50 -4.94
N ILE A 39 -0.86 -6.37 -6.25
CA ILE A 39 -1.25 -7.37 -7.25
C ILE A 39 -0.42 -8.66 -7.13
N LEU A 40 0.89 -8.57 -6.89
CA LEU A 40 1.74 -9.76 -6.74
C LEU A 40 1.42 -10.55 -5.46
N SER A 41 1.00 -9.85 -4.40
CA SER A 41 0.58 -10.48 -3.14
C SER A 41 -0.73 -11.27 -3.31
N ALA A 42 -1.64 -10.79 -4.17
CA ALA A 42 -2.87 -11.49 -4.56
C ALA A 42 -2.58 -12.88 -5.11
N HIS A 43 -1.71 -12.94 -6.10
CA HIS A 43 -1.43 -14.16 -6.83
C HIS A 43 -0.83 -15.23 -5.91
N LYS A 44 -0.02 -14.83 -4.92
CA LYS A 44 0.51 -15.75 -3.91
C LYS A 44 -0.58 -16.29 -2.99
N LEU A 45 -1.49 -15.45 -2.50
CA LEU A 45 -2.56 -15.89 -1.59
C LEU A 45 -3.59 -16.77 -2.31
N VAL A 46 -3.99 -16.40 -3.53
CA VAL A 46 -4.92 -17.19 -4.34
C VAL A 46 -4.31 -18.52 -4.75
N PHE A 47 -3.02 -18.56 -5.12
CA PHE A 47 -2.33 -19.81 -5.43
C PHE A 47 -2.26 -20.77 -4.24
N ILE A 48 -2.01 -20.25 -3.03
CA ILE A 48 -2.01 -21.05 -1.80
C ILE A 48 -3.41 -21.59 -1.52
N GLY A 49 -4.45 -20.77 -1.64
CA GLY A 49 -5.82 -21.22 -1.45
C GLY A 49 -6.24 -22.27 -2.48
N ASP A 50 -5.90 -22.06 -3.75
CA ASP A 50 -6.16 -23.02 -4.81
C ASP A 50 -5.45 -24.36 -4.57
N THR A 51 -4.17 -24.32 -4.16
CA THR A 51 -3.40 -25.52 -3.81
C THR A 51 -4.02 -26.25 -2.61
N LEU A 52 -4.35 -25.53 -1.54
CA LEU A 52 -4.96 -26.10 -0.33
C LEU A 52 -6.36 -26.65 -0.61
N SER A 53 -7.15 -26.01 -1.47
CA SER A 53 -8.48 -26.50 -1.87
C SER A 53 -8.38 -27.81 -2.67
N ARG A 54 -7.33 -28.00 -3.48
CA ARG A 54 -7.12 -29.27 -4.22
C ARG A 54 -6.59 -30.38 -3.32
N GLN A 55 -5.87 -30.04 -2.25
CA GLN A 55 -5.22 -31.01 -1.35
C GLN A 55 -6.07 -31.37 -0.12
N ALA A 56 -6.99 -30.51 0.28
CA ALA A 56 -7.86 -30.76 1.42
C ALA A 56 -8.86 -31.89 1.10
N LYS A 57 -8.95 -32.89 1.97
CA LYS A 57 -9.91 -34.01 1.82
C LYS A 57 -11.31 -33.67 2.36
N ALA A 58 -11.40 -32.68 3.25
CA ALA A 58 -12.65 -32.22 3.85
C ALA A 58 -13.28 -31.10 3.00
N GLN A 59 -14.53 -31.30 2.57
CA GLN A 59 -15.28 -30.33 1.76
C GLN A 59 -15.44 -28.96 2.42
N ASP A 60 -15.63 -28.91 3.74
CA ASP A 60 -15.70 -27.64 4.50
C ASP A 60 -14.42 -26.81 4.40
N VAL A 61 -13.25 -27.48 4.41
CA VAL A 61 -11.95 -26.82 4.25
C VAL A 61 -11.84 -26.24 2.84
N GLN A 62 -12.17 -27.03 1.82
CA GLN A 62 -12.15 -26.57 0.43
C GLN A 62 -13.07 -25.36 0.23
N HIS A 63 -14.30 -25.43 0.73
CA HIS A 63 -15.29 -24.37 0.55
C HIS A 63 -14.84 -23.06 1.23
N LYS A 64 -14.33 -23.13 2.47
CA LYS A 64 -13.80 -21.94 3.17
C LYS A 64 -12.59 -21.35 2.44
N VAL A 65 -11.67 -22.20 2.01
CA VAL A 65 -10.45 -21.75 1.30
C VAL A 65 -10.79 -21.09 -0.04
N MET A 66 -11.69 -21.68 -0.82
CA MET A 66 -12.14 -21.12 -2.09
C MET A 66 -12.89 -19.80 -1.88
N HIS A 67 -13.77 -19.73 -0.87
CA HIS A 67 -14.50 -18.51 -0.52
C HIS A 67 -13.56 -17.33 -0.23
N TYR A 68 -12.58 -17.53 0.67
CA TYR A 68 -11.61 -16.48 0.98
C TYR A 68 -10.71 -16.12 -0.20
N SER A 69 -10.33 -17.09 -1.04
CA SER A 69 -9.53 -16.81 -2.24
C SER A 69 -10.26 -15.91 -3.23
N ASN A 70 -11.55 -16.17 -3.45
CA ASN A 70 -12.40 -15.33 -4.31
C ASN A 70 -12.61 -13.94 -3.69
N LEU A 71 -12.90 -13.87 -2.39
CA LEU A 71 -13.07 -12.61 -1.67
C LEU A 71 -11.83 -11.72 -1.81
N LEU A 72 -10.65 -12.26 -1.51
CA LEU A 72 -9.39 -11.52 -1.59
C LEU A 72 -9.15 -11.04 -3.03
N CYS A 73 -9.46 -11.86 -4.05
CA CYS A 73 -9.34 -11.48 -5.45
C CYS A 73 -10.22 -10.27 -5.81
N GLU A 74 -11.48 -10.25 -5.39
CA GLU A 74 -12.38 -9.11 -5.62
C GLU A 74 -11.87 -7.84 -4.93
N MET A 75 -11.45 -7.93 -3.67
CA MET A 75 -10.90 -6.79 -2.93
C MET A 75 -9.65 -6.20 -3.61
N LEU A 76 -8.83 -7.07 -4.21
CA LEU A 76 -7.65 -6.65 -4.96
C LEU A 76 -8.01 -5.90 -6.25
N LYS A 77 -9.07 -6.32 -6.95
CA LYS A 77 -9.61 -5.57 -8.09
C LYS A 77 -10.11 -4.19 -7.65
N GLU A 78 -10.81 -4.10 -6.53
CA GLU A 78 -11.26 -2.82 -5.97
C GLU A 78 -10.10 -1.89 -5.61
N ILE A 79 -9.02 -2.42 -5.02
CA ILE A 79 -7.82 -1.61 -4.74
C ILE A 79 -7.22 -1.07 -6.04
N VAL A 80 -7.17 -1.86 -7.11
CA VAL A 80 -6.68 -1.37 -8.41
C VAL A 80 -7.56 -0.23 -8.95
N VAL A 81 -8.89 -0.37 -8.84
CA VAL A 81 -9.85 0.67 -9.28
C VAL A 81 -9.69 1.94 -8.45
N THR A 82 -9.66 1.84 -7.13
CA THR A 82 -9.51 3.00 -6.22
C THR A 82 -8.13 3.65 -6.33
N THR A 83 -7.07 2.86 -6.55
CA THR A 83 -5.72 3.40 -6.81
C THR A 83 -5.69 4.17 -8.14
N LYS A 84 -6.33 3.65 -9.18
CA LYS A 84 -6.47 4.35 -10.46
C LYS A 84 -7.22 5.67 -10.26
N ALA A 85 -8.33 5.65 -9.52
CA ALA A 85 -9.11 6.85 -9.22
C ALA A 85 -8.29 7.90 -8.44
N ALA A 86 -7.55 7.47 -7.42
CA ALA A 86 -6.68 8.34 -6.63
C ALA A 86 -5.58 8.99 -7.49
N ALA A 87 -5.01 8.25 -8.43
CA ALA A 87 -4.01 8.76 -9.36
C ALA A 87 -4.61 9.76 -10.37
N LEU A 88 -5.80 9.47 -10.92
CA LEU A 88 -6.46 10.34 -11.90
C LEU A 88 -6.94 11.66 -11.29
N HIS A 89 -7.37 11.65 -10.03
CA HIS A 89 -7.95 12.81 -9.37
C HIS A 89 -6.96 13.53 -8.45
N TYR A 90 -5.66 13.35 -8.65
CA TYR A 90 -4.67 13.96 -7.77
C TYR A 90 -4.58 15.49 -7.99
N PRO A 91 -4.57 16.31 -6.91
CA PRO A 91 -4.69 15.93 -5.51
C PRO A 91 -6.14 15.75 -5.05
N SER A 92 -6.48 14.57 -4.52
CA SER A 92 -7.77 14.30 -3.86
C SER A 92 -7.57 13.49 -2.58
N PRO A 93 -7.74 14.11 -1.39
CA PRO A 93 -7.67 13.40 -0.12
C PRO A 93 -8.74 12.32 0.03
N ALA A 94 -9.93 12.53 -0.54
CA ALA A 94 -11.01 11.56 -0.51
C ALA A 94 -10.64 10.29 -1.30
N ALA A 95 -10.20 10.43 -2.55
CA ALA A 95 -9.80 9.28 -3.37
C ALA A 95 -8.60 8.54 -2.77
N SER A 96 -7.66 9.28 -2.15
CA SER A 96 -6.54 8.69 -1.43
C SER A 96 -6.98 7.92 -0.19
N LYS A 97 -7.97 8.42 0.55
CA LYS A 97 -8.54 7.74 1.72
C LYS A 97 -9.24 6.45 1.31
N ASP A 98 -10.05 6.48 0.25
CA ASP A 98 -10.78 5.30 -0.24
C ASP A 98 -9.82 4.18 -0.65
N MET A 99 -8.74 4.51 -1.35
CA MET A 99 -7.68 3.57 -1.70
C MET A 99 -7.05 2.94 -0.44
N VAL A 100 -6.71 3.76 0.56
CA VAL A 100 -6.11 3.27 1.82
C VAL A 100 -7.07 2.40 2.60
N GLU A 101 -8.36 2.71 2.60
CA GLU A 101 -9.37 1.92 3.30
C GLU A 101 -9.56 0.54 2.65
N ARG A 102 -9.60 0.46 1.32
CA ARG A 102 -9.63 -0.85 0.63
C ARG A 102 -8.40 -1.72 0.92
N VAL A 103 -7.23 -1.10 1.05
CA VAL A 103 -6.02 -1.82 1.47
C VAL A 103 -6.13 -2.33 2.92
N LYS A 104 -6.73 -1.57 3.83
CA LYS A 104 -6.99 -2.02 5.22
C LYS A 104 -7.97 -3.17 5.26
N ASP A 105 -9.05 -3.09 4.49
CA ASP A 105 -10.05 -4.16 4.42
C ASP A 105 -9.41 -5.47 3.93
N LEU A 106 -8.57 -5.40 2.89
CA LEU A 106 -7.85 -6.56 2.37
C LEU A 106 -6.95 -7.19 3.45
N ALA A 107 -6.24 -6.36 4.21
CA ALA A 107 -5.38 -6.83 5.30
C ALA A 107 -6.21 -7.56 6.38
N ASN A 108 -7.36 -7.01 6.77
CA ASN A 108 -8.26 -7.63 7.72
C ASN A 108 -8.79 -8.98 7.22
N SER A 109 -9.31 -9.03 5.98
CA SER A 109 -9.78 -10.28 5.35
C SER A 109 -8.67 -11.33 5.24
N THR A 110 -7.43 -10.92 4.96
CA THR A 110 -6.27 -11.82 4.93
C THR A 110 -5.96 -12.38 6.33
N GLN A 111 -6.05 -11.56 7.38
CA GLN A 111 -5.88 -12.04 8.75
C GLN A 111 -6.99 -13.03 9.15
N GLN A 112 -8.24 -12.75 8.79
CA GLN A 112 -9.35 -13.68 9.01
C GLN A 112 -9.13 -15.00 8.30
N PHE A 113 -8.72 -14.97 7.03
CA PHE A 113 -8.39 -16.19 6.28
C PHE A 113 -7.31 -17.01 6.99
N ARG A 114 -6.24 -16.37 7.48
CA ARG A 114 -5.18 -17.04 8.25
C ARG A 114 -5.70 -17.68 9.53
N MET A 115 -6.57 -17.00 10.27
CA MET A 115 -7.16 -17.56 11.50
C MET A 115 -8.02 -18.79 11.18
N VAL A 116 -8.84 -18.72 10.14
CA VAL A 116 -9.67 -19.84 9.68
C VAL A 116 -8.80 -21.02 9.26
N LEU A 117 -7.73 -20.79 8.49
CA LEU A 117 -6.77 -21.84 8.13
C LEU A 117 -6.13 -22.49 9.37
N GLY A 118 -5.75 -21.68 10.37
CA GLY A 118 -5.19 -22.19 11.61
C GLY A 118 -6.17 -23.05 12.41
N GLN A 119 -7.45 -22.66 12.46
CA GLN A 119 -8.49 -23.45 13.10
C GLN A 119 -8.70 -24.78 12.37
N LEU A 120 -8.79 -24.76 11.04
CA LEU A 120 -8.99 -25.96 10.22
C LEU A 120 -7.79 -26.92 10.28
N ALA A 121 -6.57 -26.42 10.50
CA ALA A 121 -5.38 -27.25 10.67
C ALA A 121 -5.28 -27.90 12.06
N ALA A 122 -6.04 -27.39 13.04
CA ALA A 122 -6.10 -27.92 14.40
C ALA A 122 -7.23 -28.94 14.62
N MET A 123 -8.05 -29.19 13.59
CA MET A 123 -9.12 -30.19 13.56
C MET A 123 -8.62 -31.51 12.97
#